data_AF-A0A3D3VN06-F1
#
_entry.id   AF-A0A3D3VN06-F1
#
_cell.length_a   1.000
_cell.length_b   1.000
_cell.length_c   1.000
_cell.angle_alpha   90.00
_cell.angle_beta   90.00
_cell.angle_gamma   90.00
#
_symmetry.space_group_name_H-M   'P 1'
#
loop_
_entity.id
_entity.type
_entity.pdbx_description
1 polymer ?
#
loop_
_entity_poly.entity_id
_entity_poly.type
_entity_poly.pdbx_seq_one_letter_code
_entity_poly.pdbx_strand_id
1 'polypeptide(L)'
;MIMAYAVEFPDQPEVEQVKEVEEVAGKKPLIPSSLCRLARWMSDYYACDLGAALRTILPGPVRSHEGEGKMAWWISPVIGQEEVADRTLRGAKAQKKAWLHLASCGGGWLTGLVKETGLGTSVWRALVDRGLAERSERRWVRTEEAPESGWDGAERRPDLAPEQTVAMGGWEEERKKEGGGRPILLEGVTGSGKTEIYLRAMEKTLEEGKNVVILVPEISLTPQTVARFRGRLVGQKI
;
A
#
# COMPACT_ATOMS: atom_id res chain seq x y z
N MET A 1 -23.27 -13.75 14.71
CA MET A 1 -22.74 -14.06 13.38
C MET A 1 -21.26 -14.39 13.50
N ILE A 2 -20.83 -15.60 13.10
CA ILE A 2 -19.43 -16.04 13.16
C ILE A 2 -18.90 -16.07 11.73
N MET A 3 -17.72 -15.49 11.54
CA MET A 3 -17.01 -15.51 10.28
C MET A 3 -16.09 -16.73 10.17
N ALA A 4 -16.09 -17.36 9.00
CA ALA A 4 -15.27 -18.53 8.69
C ALA A 4 -14.72 -18.48 7.25
N TYR A 5 -13.74 -19.33 6.97
CA TYR A 5 -13.15 -19.49 5.64
C TYR A 5 -13.64 -20.80 5.02
N ALA A 6 -14.18 -20.73 3.81
CA ALA A 6 -14.39 -21.93 3.00
C ALA A 6 -13.04 -22.40 2.46
N VAL A 7 -12.57 -23.56 2.93
CA VAL A 7 -11.26 -24.12 2.55
C VAL A 7 -11.37 -25.28 1.55
N GLU A 8 -12.54 -25.90 1.47
CA GLU A 8 -12.86 -27.04 0.61
C GLU A 8 -14.38 -27.15 0.41
N PHE A 9 -14.80 -27.81 -0.67
CA PHE A 9 -16.20 -28.07 -1.01
C PHE A 9 -16.36 -29.58 -1.25
N PRO A 10 -16.50 -30.39 -0.20
CA PRO A 10 -16.70 -31.82 -0.35
C PRO A 10 -18.12 -32.11 -0.86
N ASP A 11 -18.28 -33.19 -1.62
CA ASP A 11 -19.60 -33.63 -2.12
C ASP A 11 -20.52 -34.15 -0.99
N GLN A 12 -19.94 -34.57 0.14
CA GLN A 12 -20.68 -35.06 1.30
C GLN A 12 -20.08 -34.51 2.60
N PRO A 13 -20.91 -34.19 3.61
CA PRO A 13 -20.42 -33.74 4.90
C PRO A 13 -19.83 -34.91 5.70
N GLU A 14 -18.73 -34.66 6.42
CA GLU A 14 -18.13 -35.63 7.34
C GLU A 14 -18.94 -35.79 8.66
N VAL A 15 -19.94 -34.94 8.86
CA VAL A 15 -20.77 -34.87 10.07
C VAL A 15 -22.25 -35.00 9.73
N GLU A 16 -23.03 -35.59 10.65
CA GLU A 16 -24.46 -35.83 10.46
C GLU A 16 -25.31 -34.56 10.41
N GLN A 17 -24.86 -33.48 11.09
CA GLN A 17 -25.60 -32.22 11.19
C GLN A 17 -24.74 -31.07 10.69
N VAL A 18 -25.27 -30.31 9.73
CA VAL A 18 -24.65 -29.11 9.16
C VAL A 18 -25.58 -27.91 9.33
N LYS A 19 -25.00 -26.71 9.32
CA LYS A 19 -25.73 -25.43 9.32
C LYS A 19 -25.63 -24.79 7.95
N GLU A 20 -26.68 -24.09 7.54
CA GLU A 20 -26.66 -23.31 6.30
C GLU A 20 -25.74 -22.09 6.43
N VAL A 21 -25.10 -21.73 5.31
CA VAL A 21 -24.33 -20.50 5.19
C VAL A 21 -25.30 -19.34 4.95
N GLU A 22 -25.35 -18.38 5.88
CA GLU A 22 -26.26 -17.22 5.76
C GLU A 22 -25.86 -16.28 4.60
N GLU A 23 -24.57 -15.99 4.46
CA GLU A 23 -24.06 -15.04 3.49
C GLU A 23 -22.61 -15.37 3.08
N VAL A 24 -22.24 -15.03 1.84
CA VAL A 24 -20.86 -15.12 1.34
C VAL A 24 -20.25 -13.72 1.27
N ALA A 25 -19.08 -13.56 1.91
CA ALA A 25 -18.35 -12.31 2.10
C ALA A 25 -17.91 -11.53 0.84
N GLY A 26 -18.14 -12.07 -0.36
CA GLY A 26 -17.77 -11.43 -1.60
C GLY A 26 -17.92 -12.35 -2.81
N LYS A 27 -17.84 -11.77 -4.01
CA LYS A 27 -17.99 -12.51 -5.28
C LYS A 27 -16.70 -13.21 -5.73
N LYS A 28 -15.57 -12.95 -5.07
CA LYS A 28 -14.24 -13.49 -5.43
C LYS A 28 -13.47 -13.86 -4.16
N PRO A 29 -12.59 -14.89 -4.21
CA PRO A 29 -11.68 -15.19 -3.11
C PRO A 29 -10.84 -13.97 -2.74
N LEU A 30 -10.84 -13.62 -1.46
CA LEU A 30 -10.04 -12.51 -0.92
C LEU A 30 -8.56 -12.89 -0.74
N ILE A 31 -8.28 -14.20 -0.67
CA ILE A 31 -6.93 -14.75 -0.50
C ILE A 31 -6.53 -15.46 -1.80
N PRO A 32 -5.40 -15.07 -2.43
CA PRO A 32 -4.80 -15.81 -3.54
C PRO A 32 -4.47 -17.26 -3.17
N SER A 33 -4.64 -18.20 -4.10
CA SER A 33 -4.40 -19.64 -3.85
C SER A 33 -2.98 -19.97 -3.41
N SER A 34 -1.98 -19.17 -3.81
CA SER A 34 -0.59 -19.29 -3.32
C SER A 34 -0.49 -19.06 -1.82
N LEU A 35 -1.23 -18.07 -1.30
CA LEU A 35 -1.26 -17.75 0.13
C LEU A 35 -2.10 -18.76 0.91
N CYS A 36 -3.16 -19.33 0.33
CA CYS A 36 -3.86 -20.46 0.95
C CYS A 36 -2.94 -21.69 1.11
N ARG A 37 -2.11 -21.99 0.11
CA ARG A 37 -1.10 -23.06 0.21
C ARG A 37 -0.07 -22.77 1.29
N LEU A 38 0.39 -21.52 1.40
CA LEU A 38 1.28 -21.10 2.48
C LEU A 38 0.62 -21.27 3.85
N ALA A 39 -0.66 -20.91 3.99
CA ALA A 39 -1.41 -21.08 5.24
C ALA A 39 -1.49 -22.54 5.67
N ARG A 40 -1.78 -23.46 4.72
CA ARG A 40 -1.78 -24.90 4.98
C ARG A 40 -0.41 -25.39 5.41
N TRP A 41 0.65 -25.03 4.68
CA TRP A 41 2.02 -25.36 5.07
C TRP A 41 2.36 -24.84 6.48
N MET A 42 1.97 -23.61 6.83
CA MET A 42 2.17 -23.07 8.17
C MET A 42 1.41 -23.87 9.24
N SER A 43 0.16 -24.22 8.96
CA SER A 43 -0.68 -25.04 9.84
C SER A 43 -0.04 -26.41 10.09
N ASP A 44 0.38 -27.09 9.03
CA ASP A 44 1.01 -28.41 9.08
C ASP A 44 2.38 -28.37 9.78
N TYR A 45 3.25 -27.43 9.38
CA TYR A 45 4.63 -27.36 9.86
C TYR A 45 4.74 -26.87 11.31
N TYR A 46 3.94 -25.85 11.68
CA TYR A 46 3.95 -25.29 13.04
C TYR A 46 2.89 -25.93 13.94
N ALA A 47 2.16 -26.96 13.47
CA ALA A 47 1.10 -27.66 14.19
C ALA A 47 0.08 -26.69 14.83
N CYS A 48 -0.38 -25.71 14.05
CA CYS A 48 -1.34 -24.69 14.48
C CYS A 48 -2.66 -24.79 13.71
N ASP A 49 -3.71 -24.17 14.24
CA ASP A 49 -5.03 -24.13 13.59
C ASP A 49 -4.97 -23.42 12.22
N LEU A 50 -5.57 -24.04 11.20
CA LEU A 50 -5.59 -23.49 9.84
C LEU A 50 -6.31 -22.14 9.79
N GLY A 51 -7.36 -21.96 10.59
CA GLY A 51 -8.06 -20.68 10.73
C GLY A 51 -7.15 -19.59 11.29
N ALA A 52 -6.29 -19.91 12.27
CA ALA A 52 -5.28 -18.99 12.79
C ALA A 52 -4.20 -18.64 11.75
N ALA A 53 -3.73 -19.62 10.97
CA ALA A 53 -2.79 -19.39 9.87
C ALA A 53 -3.39 -18.49 8.78
N LEU A 54 -4.63 -18.77 8.36
CA LEU A 54 -5.37 -17.96 7.38
C LEU A 54 -5.62 -16.54 7.87
N ARG A 55 -5.99 -16.38 9.15
CA ARG A 55 -6.14 -15.06 9.78
C ARG A 55 -4.85 -14.27 9.67
N THR A 56 -3.70 -14.86 10.00
CA THR A 56 -2.38 -14.19 9.99
C THR A 56 -2.05 -13.53 8.64
N ILE A 57 -2.43 -14.17 7.54
CA ILE A 57 -2.14 -13.69 6.18
C ILE A 57 -3.07 -12.56 5.72
N LEU A 58 -4.27 -12.45 6.32
CA LEU A 58 -5.25 -11.45 5.94
C LEU A 58 -4.98 -10.07 6.56
N PRO A 59 -5.07 -8.97 5.79
CA PRO A 59 -5.04 -7.61 6.34
C PRO A 59 -6.23 -7.35 7.27
N GLY A 60 -6.02 -6.55 8.32
CA GLY A 60 -7.05 -6.20 9.31
C GLY A 60 -8.41 -5.78 8.72
N PRO A 61 -8.46 -4.85 7.74
CA PRO A 61 -9.73 -4.43 7.11
C PRO A 61 -10.46 -5.54 6.35
N VAL A 62 -9.72 -6.50 5.79
CA VAL A 62 -10.31 -7.67 5.12
C VAL A 62 -10.88 -8.63 6.17
N ARG A 63 -10.26 -8.71 7.36
CA ARG A 63 -10.79 -9.48 8.51
C ARG A 63 -12.06 -8.86 9.11
N SER A 64 -12.32 -7.57 8.91
CA SER A 64 -13.51 -6.88 9.44
C SER A 64 -14.63 -6.66 8.40
N HIS A 65 -14.50 -7.22 7.19
CA HIS A 65 -15.38 -6.89 6.04
C HIS A 65 -15.41 -5.42 5.64
N GLU A 66 -14.45 -4.60 6.09
CA GLU A 66 -14.21 -3.25 5.57
C GLU A 66 -13.39 -3.32 4.26
N GLY A 67 -13.67 -4.35 3.45
CA GLY A 67 -12.83 -4.86 2.36
C GLY A 67 -12.70 -3.95 1.12
N GLU A 68 -13.24 -2.74 1.17
CA GLU A 68 -13.15 -1.79 0.05
C GLU A 68 -12.07 -0.71 0.27
N GLY A 69 -11.22 -0.87 1.28
CA GLY A 69 -10.16 0.09 1.61
C GLY A 69 -10.68 1.21 2.51
N LYS A 70 -9.78 2.06 3.03
CA LYS A 70 -10.21 3.19 3.85
C LYS A 70 -11.00 4.15 2.97
N MET A 71 -12.30 4.24 3.21
CA MET A 71 -13.11 5.31 2.66
C MET A 71 -12.71 6.61 3.36
N ALA A 72 -12.44 7.65 2.58
CA ALA A 72 -12.07 8.96 3.09
C ALA A 72 -12.87 10.04 2.36
N TRP A 73 -13.04 11.18 3.03
CA TRP A 73 -13.73 12.33 2.47
C TRP A 73 -12.82 13.11 1.54
N TRP A 74 -13.20 13.18 0.28
CA TRP A 74 -12.63 14.10 -0.70
C TRP A 74 -13.48 15.37 -0.77
N ILE A 75 -12.84 16.52 -0.64
CA ILE A 75 -13.48 17.83 -0.78
C ILE A 75 -13.00 18.46 -2.08
N SER A 76 -13.92 18.88 -2.95
CA SER A 76 -13.63 19.61 -4.20
C SER A 76 -14.33 20.95 -4.22
N PRO A 77 -13.74 21.98 -4.85
CA PRO A 77 -14.43 23.25 -5.07
C PRO A 77 -15.56 23.06 -6.08
N VAL A 78 -16.67 23.76 -5.90
CA VAL A 78 -17.72 23.85 -6.91
C VAL A 78 -17.28 24.90 -7.94
N ILE A 79 -17.18 24.49 -9.21
CA ILE A 79 -16.74 25.36 -10.31
C ILE A 79 -17.76 26.49 -10.52
N GLY A 80 -17.28 27.71 -10.75
CA GLY A 80 -18.13 28.87 -11.07
C GLY A 80 -18.74 29.56 -9.84
N GLN A 81 -18.28 29.23 -8.63
CA GLN A 81 -18.74 29.84 -7.38
C GLN A 81 -17.82 30.96 -6.86
N GLU A 82 -16.90 31.48 -7.67
CA GLU A 82 -15.90 32.47 -7.26
C GLU A 82 -16.56 33.76 -6.74
N GLU A 83 -17.53 34.30 -7.47
CA GLU A 83 -18.27 35.51 -7.08
C GLU A 83 -19.13 35.29 -5.83
N VAL A 84 -19.74 34.10 -5.72
CA VAL A 84 -20.57 33.72 -4.59
C VAL A 84 -19.71 33.54 -3.34
N ALA A 85 -18.54 32.93 -3.46
CA ALA A 85 -17.58 32.80 -2.38
C ALA A 85 -17.11 34.15 -1.87
N ASP A 86 -16.77 35.09 -2.77
CA ASP A 86 -16.31 36.43 -2.38
C ASP A 86 -17.40 37.23 -1.65
N ARG A 87 -18.67 37.06 -2.01
CA ARG A 87 -19.81 37.68 -1.31
C ARG A 87 -20.12 37.01 0.02
N THR A 88 -20.18 35.68 0.05
CA THR A 88 -20.66 34.91 1.22
C THR A 88 -19.61 34.73 2.31
N LEU A 89 -18.31 34.79 1.97
CA LEU A 89 -17.21 34.65 2.91
C LEU A 89 -16.67 35.99 3.41
N ARG A 90 -17.40 37.09 3.16
CA ARG A 90 -17.04 38.45 3.59
C ARG A 90 -17.04 38.54 5.12
N GLY A 91 -15.84 38.49 5.72
CA GLY A 91 -15.61 38.47 7.18
C GLY A 91 -15.27 37.10 7.76
N ALA A 92 -15.44 36.02 6.99
CA ALA A 92 -15.18 34.65 7.38
C ALA A 92 -13.73 34.25 7.04
N LYS A 93 -12.75 34.79 7.76
CA LYS A 93 -11.30 34.69 7.42
C LYS A 93 -10.82 33.24 7.25
N ALA A 94 -11.23 32.32 8.12
CA ALA A 94 -10.85 30.92 8.06
C ALA A 94 -11.45 30.21 6.83
N GLN A 95 -12.73 30.45 6.55
CA GLN A 95 -13.41 29.88 5.39
C GLN A 95 -12.86 30.45 4.07
N LYS A 96 -12.50 31.74 4.03
CA LYS A 96 -11.86 32.34 2.85
C LYS A 96 -10.48 31.74 2.60
N LYS A 97 -9.68 31.51 3.64
CA LYS A 97 -8.39 30.79 3.52
C LYS A 97 -8.61 29.36 2.99
N ALA A 98 -9.58 28.62 3.53
CA ALA A 98 -9.91 27.29 3.06
C ALA A 98 -10.37 27.28 1.60
N TRP A 99 -11.25 28.21 1.20
CA TRP A 99 -11.72 28.34 -0.19
C TRP A 99 -10.59 28.61 -1.16
N LEU A 100 -9.70 29.56 -0.86
CA LEU A 100 -8.57 29.89 -1.73
C LEU A 100 -7.60 28.71 -1.90
N HIS A 101 -7.32 27.99 -0.81
CA HIS A 101 -6.50 26.77 -0.88
C HIS A 101 -7.19 25.67 -1.69
N LEU A 102 -8.49 25.48 -1.48
CA LEU A 102 -9.27 24.47 -2.20
C LEU A 102 -9.34 24.77 -3.70
N ALA A 103 -9.54 26.03 -4.06
CA ALA A 103 -9.58 26.50 -5.44
C ALA A 103 -8.20 26.38 -6.13
N SER A 104 -7.10 26.54 -5.38
CA SER A 104 -5.75 26.40 -5.95
C SER A 104 -5.33 24.95 -6.16
N CYS A 105 -5.70 24.04 -5.26
CA CYS A 105 -5.34 22.61 -5.39
C CYS A 105 -6.35 21.79 -6.21
N GLY A 106 -7.53 22.33 -6.52
CA GLY A 106 -8.57 21.62 -7.27
C GLY A 106 -9.30 20.54 -6.47
N GLY A 107 -9.05 20.44 -5.17
CA GLY A 107 -9.61 19.44 -4.27
C GLY A 107 -8.55 18.65 -3.51
N GLY A 108 -8.97 17.98 -2.43
CA GLY A 108 -8.07 17.15 -1.64
C GLY A 108 -8.79 16.32 -0.58
N TRP A 109 -8.05 15.38 0.01
CA TRP A 109 -8.52 14.63 1.18
C TRP A 109 -8.71 15.55 2.36
N LEU A 110 -9.85 15.44 3.07
CA LEU A 110 -10.15 16.27 4.23
C LEU A 110 -9.03 16.23 5.28
N THR A 111 -8.41 15.07 5.51
CA THR A 111 -7.27 14.91 6.41
C THR A 111 -6.03 15.68 5.95
N GLY A 112 -5.72 15.64 4.65
CA GLY A 112 -4.61 16.40 4.05
C GLY A 112 -4.87 17.90 4.11
N LEU A 113 -6.07 18.33 3.71
CA LEU A 113 -6.49 19.73 3.74
C LEU A 113 -6.43 20.34 5.15
N VAL A 114 -6.84 19.59 6.19
CA VAL A 114 -6.70 20.02 7.59
C VAL A 114 -5.23 20.17 7.98
N LYS A 115 -4.37 19.22 7.59
CA LYS A 115 -2.93 19.22 7.90
C LYS A 115 -2.19 20.37 7.21
N GLU A 116 -2.46 20.60 5.93
CA GLU A 116 -1.81 21.64 5.10
C GLU A 116 -2.20 23.05 5.53
N THR A 117 -3.48 23.26 5.85
CA THR A 117 -4.00 24.61 6.14
C THR A 117 -4.04 24.96 7.63
N GLY A 118 -3.97 23.94 8.51
CA GLY A 118 -4.20 24.05 9.94
C GLY A 118 -5.66 24.34 10.32
N LEU A 119 -6.60 24.25 9.38
CA LEU A 119 -8.01 24.59 9.58
C LEU A 119 -8.81 23.35 9.97
N GLY A 120 -9.56 23.43 11.07
CA GLY A 120 -10.39 22.33 11.57
C GLY A 120 -11.49 21.91 10.59
N THR A 121 -11.99 20.68 10.77
CA THR A 121 -13.02 20.06 9.91
C THR A 121 -14.32 20.85 9.80
N SER A 122 -14.67 21.66 10.81
CA SER A 122 -15.84 22.54 10.79
C SER A 122 -15.77 23.63 9.72
N VAL A 123 -14.57 24.10 9.37
CA VAL A 123 -14.36 25.11 8.32
C VAL A 123 -14.71 24.51 6.95
N TRP A 124 -14.22 23.29 6.68
CA TRP A 124 -14.49 22.54 5.46
C TRP A 124 -15.97 22.17 5.33
N ARG A 125 -16.59 21.72 6.43
CA ARG A 125 -18.04 21.46 6.48
C ARG A 125 -18.85 22.72 6.14
N ALA A 126 -18.47 23.87 6.69
CA ALA A 126 -19.15 25.13 6.40
C ALA A 126 -19.05 25.56 4.92
N LEU A 127 -17.98 25.19 4.20
CA LEU A 127 -17.91 25.40 2.74
C LEU A 127 -18.88 24.48 1.99
N VAL A 128 -19.00 23.23 2.43
CA VAL A 128 -19.95 22.27 1.86
C VAL A 128 -21.40 22.69 2.11
N ASP A 129 -21.73 23.07 3.34
CA ASP A 129 -23.08 23.51 3.73
C ASP A 129 -23.52 24.79 2.97
N ARG A 130 -22.55 25.60 2.53
CA ARG A 130 -22.79 26.82 1.74
C ARG A 130 -22.82 26.58 0.22
N GLY A 131 -22.66 25.33 -0.22
CA GLY A 131 -22.61 24.97 -1.65
C GLY A 131 -21.37 25.49 -2.38
N LEU A 132 -20.33 25.90 -1.65
CA LEU A 132 -19.05 26.33 -2.24
C LEU A 132 -18.15 25.13 -2.50
N ALA A 133 -18.29 24.06 -1.73
CA ALA A 133 -17.53 22.83 -1.91
C ALA A 133 -18.47 21.63 -1.96
N GLU A 134 -18.02 20.56 -2.62
CA GLU A 134 -18.69 19.26 -2.60
C GLU A 134 -17.86 18.26 -1.81
N ARG A 135 -18.54 17.40 -1.06
CA ARG A 135 -17.92 16.25 -0.41
C ARG A 135 -18.31 14.99 -1.17
N SER A 136 -17.32 14.16 -1.47
CA SER A 136 -17.53 12.82 -2.01
C SER A 136 -16.77 11.81 -1.16
N GLU A 137 -17.37 10.65 -0.95
CA GLU A 137 -16.67 9.52 -0.35
C GLU A 137 -15.84 8.85 -1.45
N ARG A 138 -14.53 8.75 -1.25
CA ARG A 138 -13.63 8.12 -2.21
C ARG A 138 -12.74 7.11 -1.51
N ARG A 139 -12.37 6.07 -2.26
CA ARG A 139 -11.38 5.09 -1.82
C ARG A 139 -10.03 5.79 -1.66
N TRP A 140 -9.52 5.85 -0.45
CA TRP A 140 -8.20 6.41 -0.19
C TRP A 140 -7.12 5.49 -0.77
N VAL A 141 -6.33 6.01 -1.70
CA VAL A 141 -5.18 5.30 -2.26
C VAL A 141 -3.91 6.01 -1.79
N ARG A 142 -3.02 5.25 -1.13
CA ARG A 142 -1.78 5.74 -0.51
C ARG A 142 -0.77 6.37 -1.49
N THR A 143 -1.01 6.29 -2.80
CA THR A 143 -0.15 6.84 -3.87
C THR A 143 -0.07 8.37 -3.92
N GLU A 144 -0.86 9.10 -3.13
CA GLU A 144 -0.90 10.58 -3.19
C GLU A 144 -0.04 11.29 -2.14
N GLU A 145 0.63 10.55 -1.24
CA GLU A 145 1.67 11.16 -0.41
C GLU A 145 2.90 11.41 -1.29
N ALA A 146 3.19 12.68 -1.58
CA ALA A 146 4.42 13.10 -2.23
C ALA A 146 5.60 12.38 -1.52
N PRO A 147 6.55 11.78 -2.26
CA PRO A 147 7.66 11.09 -1.64
C PRO A 147 8.32 12.04 -0.64
N GLU A 148 8.39 11.65 0.63
CA GLU A 148 9.31 12.31 1.57
C GLU A 148 10.66 12.41 0.87
N SER A 149 11.26 13.61 0.90
CA SER A 149 12.49 13.93 0.18
C SER A 149 13.44 12.75 0.23
N GLY A 150 13.69 12.13 -0.93
CA GLY A 150 14.58 10.99 -1.05
C GLY A 150 15.95 11.32 -0.48
N TRP A 151 16.71 10.30 -0.10
CA TRP A 151 18.07 10.51 0.38
C TRP A 151 18.91 11.15 -0.75
N ASP A 152 19.61 12.24 -0.47
CA ASP A 152 20.43 12.95 -1.47
C ASP A 152 21.54 12.02 -1.99
N GLY A 153 21.60 11.80 -3.31
CA GLY A 153 22.49 10.82 -3.93
C GLY A 153 21.91 9.40 -4.07
N ALA A 154 20.64 9.15 -3.74
CA ALA A 154 20.01 7.84 -3.91
C ALA A 154 19.91 7.40 -5.39
N GLU A 155 19.92 8.36 -6.32
CA GLU A 155 19.95 8.14 -7.76
C GLU A 155 21.30 7.60 -8.28
N ARG A 156 22.38 7.73 -7.50
CA ARG A 156 23.73 7.37 -7.95
C ARG A 156 23.85 5.88 -8.22
N ARG A 157 24.24 5.52 -9.45
CA ARG A 157 24.54 4.15 -9.88
C ARG A 157 26.05 3.93 -9.92
N PRO A 158 26.72 3.61 -8.79
CA PRO A 158 28.16 3.34 -8.81
C PRO A 158 28.46 2.11 -9.65
N ASP A 159 29.63 2.10 -10.30
CA ASP A 159 30.12 0.92 -11.01
C ASP A 159 30.26 -0.27 -10.05
N LEU A 160 29.93 -1.46 -10.56
CA LEU A 160 30.04 -2.68 -9.77
C LEU A 160 31.50 -3.11 -9.68
N ALA A 161 31.92 -3.47 -8.47
CA ALA A 161 33.18 -4.19 -8.29
C ALA A 161 33.15 -5.53 -9.06
N PRO A 162 34.31 -6.12 -9.40
CA PRO A 162 34.38 -7.39 -10.10
C PRO A 162 33.55 -8.49 -9.41
N GLU A 163 33.61 -8.59 -8.10
CA GLU A 163 32.88 -9.57 -7.29
C GLU A 163 31.36 -9.34 -7.33
N GLN A 164 30.94 -8.07 -7.34
CA GLN A 164 29.53 -7.72 -7.45
C GLN A 164 28.98 -8.00 -8.85
N THR A 165 29.81 -7.85 -9.88
CA THR A 165 29.47 -8.21 -11.27
C THR A 165 29.25 -9.72 -11.38
N VAL A 166 30.12 -10.53 -10.77
CA VAL A 166 29.95 -11.98 -10.69
C VAL A 166 28.67 -12.36 -9.95
N ALA A 167 28.40 -11.74 -8.80
CA ALA A 167 27.17 -11.98 -8.02
C ALA A 167 25.90 -11.63 -8.81
N MET A 168 25.90 -10.50 -9.53
CA MET A 168 24.81 -10.11 -10.43
C MET A 168 24.63 -11.10 -11.58
N GLY A 169 25.71 -11.66 -12.12
CA GLY A 169 25.68 -12.71 -13.13
C GLY A 169 24.99 -13.97 -12.62
N GLY A 170 25.39 -14.47 -11.44
CA GLY A 170 24.76 -15.65 -10.83
C GLY A 170 23.27 -15.45 -10.53
N TRP A 171 22.88 -14.25 -10.07
CA TRP A 171 21.47 -13.90 -9.91
C TRP A 171 20.69 -13.89 -11.23
N GLU A 172 21.28 -13.35 -12.29
CA GLU A 172 20.67 -13.31 -13.63
C GLU A 172 20.48 -14.71 -14.23
N GLU A 173 21.41 -15.64 -13.97
CA GLU A 173 21.30 -17.03 -14.41
C GLU A 173 20.20 -17.78 -13.66
N GLU A 174 20.15 -17.68 -12.33
CA GLU A 174 19.11 -18.36 -11.54
C GLU A 174 17.71 -17.85 -11.88
N ARG A 175 17.51 -16.54 -11.97
CA ARG A 175 16.16 -15.97 -12.20
C ARG A 175 15.56 -16.35 -13.55
N LYS A 176 16.39 -16.73 -14.54
CA LYS A 176 15.96 -17.15 -15.89
C LYS A 176 15.55 -18.61 -15.98
N LYS A 177 15.80 -19.41 -14.93
CA LYS A 177 15.40 -20.82 -14.91
C LYS A 177 13.88 -20.96 -14.84
N GLU A 178 13.35 -21.94 -15.58
CA GLU A 178 11.93 -22.27 -15.54
C GLU A 178 11.51 -22.69 -14.12
N GLY A 179 10.37 -22.20 -13.65
CA GLY A 179 9.86 -22.45 -12.30
C GLY A 179 10.43 -21.54 -11.20
N GLY A 180 11.34 -20.62 -11.55
CA GLY A 180 12.04 -19.76 -10.60
C GLY A 180 13.33 -20.44 -10.11
N GLY A 181 14.44 -19.69 -10.16
CA GLY A 181 15.75 -20.16 -9.72
C GLY A 181 15.79 -20.55 -8.24
N ARG A 182 16.91 -21.15 -7.84
CA ARG A 182 17.13 -21.52 -6.44
C ARG A 182 17.31 -20.27 -5.56
N PRO A 183 17.01 -20.35 -4.26
CA PRO A 183 17.39 -19.29 -3.32
C PRO A 183 18.89 -19.02 -3.38
N ILE A 184 19.26 -17.75 -3.41
CA ILE A 184 20.66 -17.30 -3.46
C ILE A 184 21.03 -16.68 -2.12
N LEU A 185 22.16 -17.11 -1.55
CA LEU A 185 22.80 -16.44 -0.43
C LEU A 185 23.85 -15.47 -0.97
N LEU A 186 23.70 -14.18 -0.69
CA LEU A 186 24.72 -13.16 -0.96
C LEU A 186 25.52 -12.89 0.30
N GLU A 187 26.70 -13.52 0.40
CA GLU A 187 27.60 -13.33 1.52
C GLU A 187 28.50 -12.09 1.33
N GLY A 188 28.69 -11.33 2.39
CA GLY A 188 29.63 -10.22 2.41
C GLY A 188 29.59 -9.42 3.69
N VAL A 189 30.70 -8.79 4.07
CA VAL A 189 30.78 -7.92 5.25
C VAL A 189 29.98 -6.63 5.07
N THR A 190 29.71 -5.90 6.16
CA THR A 190 29.11 -4.57 6.08
C THR A 190 30.01 -3.65 5.25
N GLY A 191 29.41 -2.82 4.38
CA GLY A 191 30.16 -1.94 3.48
C GLY A 191 30.61 -2.57 2.16
N SER A 192 30.48 -3.89 1.97
CA SER A 192 30.83 -4.56 0.69
C SER A 192 29.88 -4.24 -0.48
N GLY A 193 28.86 -3.41 -0.25
CA GLY A 193 27.92 -2.98 -1.28
C GLY A 193 26.81 -3.98 -1.63
N LYS A 194 26.48 -4.95 -0.75
CA LYS A 194 25.32 -5.86 -0.94
C LYS A 194 24.02 -5.13 -1.30
N THR A 195 23.79 -3.98 -0.69
CA THR A 195 22.63 -3.12 -0.99
C THR A 195 22.56 -2.71 -2.46
N GLU A 196 23.70 -2.45 -3.12
CA GLU A 196 23.71 -2.10 -4.55
C GLU A 196 23.29 -3.29 -5.42
N ILE A 197 23.70 -4.51 -5.07
CA ILE A 197 23.23 -5.73 -5.73
C ILE A 197 21.72 -5.87 -5.60
N TYR A 198 21.17 -5.65 -4.39
CA TYR A 198 19.71 -5.68 -4.19
C TYR A 198 19.01 -4.63 -5.05
N LEU A 199 19.48 -3.39 -5.06
CA LEU A 199 18.88 -2.30 -5.83
C LEU A 199 18.86 -2.62 -7.34
N ARG A 200 19.96 -3.13 -7.89
CA ARG A 200 20.01 -3.50 -9.32
C ARG A 200 19.12 -4.69 -9.67
N ALA A 201 19.04 -5.68 -8.79
CA ALA A 201 18.13 -6.81 -8.96
C ALA A 201 16.65 -6.35 -8.94
N MET A 202 16.33 -5.39 -8.07
CA MET A 202 15.00 -4.79 -7.99
C MET A 202 14.67 -3.95 -9.22
N GLU A 203 15.56 -3.05 -9.66
CA GLU A 203 15.39 -2.24 -10.87
C GLU A 203 15.04 -3.13 -12.07
N LYS A 204 15.85 -4.16 -12.35
CA LYS A 204 15.59 -5.12 -13.43
C LYS A 204 14.27 -5.87 -13.30
N THR A 205 13.91 -6.27 -12.08
CA THR A 205 12.64 -6.99 -11.84
C THR A 205 11.44 -6.09 -12.11
N LEU A 206 11.52 -4.83 -11.70
CA LEU A 206 10.45 -3.86 -11.90
C LEU A 206 10.36 -3.38 -13.35
N GLU A 207 11.49 -3.25 -14.06
CA GLU A 207 11.53 -2.99 -15.52
C GLU A 207 10.78 -4.05 -16.33
N GLU A 208 10.69 -5.29 -15.81
CA GLU A 208 9.88 -6.38 -16.40
C GLU A 208 8.39 -6.32 -16.01
N GLY A 209 7.95 -5.28 -15.30
CA GLY A 209 6.57 -5.14 -14.83
C GLY A 209 6.20 -6.12 -13.71
N LYS A 210 7.19 -6.74 -13.05
CA LYS A 210 6.97 -7.62 -11.89
C LYS A 210 7.04 -6.84 -10.59
N ASN A 211 6.61 -7.46 -9.50
CA ASN A 211 6.65 -6.86 -8.16
C ASN A 211 7.86 -7.39 -7.37
N VAL A 212 8.32 -6.59 -6.40
CA VAL A 212 9.40 -6.93 -5.47
C VAL A 212 8.87 -6.91 -4.04
N VAL A 213 9.26 -7.91 -3.25
CA VAL A 213 9.07 -7.90 -1.79
C VAL A 213 10.44 -7.86 -1.12
N ILE A 214 10.66 -6.85 -0.27
CA ILE A 214 11.85 -6.76 0.58
C ILE A 214 11.45 -6.98 2.03
N LEU A 215 12.11 -7.93 2.69
CA LEU A 215 11.95 -8.19 4.11
C LEU A 215 13.17 -7.65 4.85
N VAL A 216 12.91 -6.80 5.85
CA VAL A 216 13.94 -6.25 6.73
C VAL A 216 13.61 -6.61 8.18
N PRO A 217 14.61 -6.72 9.07
CA PRO A 217 14.35 -6.86 10.50
C PRO A 217 13.49 -5.70 11.01
N GLU A 218 12.65 -5.95 12.02
CA GLU A 218 11.70 -4.96 12.57
C GLU A 218 12.39 -3.63 12.94
N ILE A 219 13.54 -3.70 13.61
CA ILE A 219 14.31 -2.55 14.08
C ILE A 219 15.07 -1.86 12.91
N SER A 220 15.22 -2.53 11.78
CA SER A 220 15.99 -2.05 10.63
C SER A 220 15.17 -1.23 9.63
N LEU A 221 13.88 -1.00 9.88
CA LEU A 221 13.06 -0.08 9.08
C LEU A 221 13.39 1.37 9.42
N THR A 222 14.68 1.71 9.34
CA THR A 222 15.18 3.05 9.53
C THR A 222 14.67 3.91 8.38
N PRO A 223 14.23 5.16 8.64
CA PRO A 223 13.85 6.11 7.60
C PRO A 223 14.90 6.22 6.48
N GLN A 224 16.18 6.04 6.82
CA GLN A 224 17.29 6.04 5.87
C GLN A 224 17.20 4.91 4.83
N THR A 225 16.87 3.68 5.25
CA THR A 225 16.76 2.52 4.35
C THR A 225 15.60 2.75 3.38
N VAL A 226 14.44 3.17 3.90
CA VAL A 226 13.25 3.48 3.09
C VAL A 226 13.50 4.63 2.14
N ALA A 227 14.11 5.73 2.60
CA ALA A 227 14.44 6.90 1.78
C ALA A 227 15.42 6.55 0.65
N ARG A 228 16.37 5.65 0.91
CA ARG A 228 17.31 5.16 -0.12
C ARG A 228 16.60 4.34 -1.20
N PHE A 229 15.69 3.43 -0.83
CA PHE A 229 14.91 2.67 -1.82
C PHE A 229 13.99 3.59 -2.63
N ARG A 230 13.27 4.50 -1.98
CA ARG A 230 12.38 5.46 -2.65
C ARG A 230 13.13 6.37 -3.62
N GLY A 231 14.30 6.87 -3.23
CA GLY A 231 15.12 7.74 -4.08
C GLY A 231 15.77 7.02 -5.27
N ARG A 232 16.04 5.71 -5.15
CA ARG A 232 16.59 4.91 -6.27
C ARG A 232 15.52 4.41 -7.24
N LEU A 233 14.34 4.09 -6.73
CA LEU A 233 13.25 3.49 -7.50
C LEU A 233 12.17 4.52 -7.89
N VAL A 234 12.54 5.79 -8.08
CA VAL A 234 11.61 6.88 -8.43
C VAL A 234 10.84 6.56 -9.72
N GLY A 235 9.52 6.76 -9.69
CA GLY A 235 8.63 6.52 -10.84
C GLY A 235 8.16 5.07 -11.00
N GLN A 236 8.76 4.12 -10.27
CA GLN A 236 8.25 2.77 -10.12
C GLN A 236 7.09 2.79 -9.10
N LYS A 237 5.98 2.09 -9.34
CA LYS A 237 4.94 1.91 -8.31
C LYS A 237 5.51 1.01 -7.20
N ILE A 238 5.93 1.59 -6.09
CA ILE A 238 6.37 0.89 -4.86
C ILE A 238 5.17 0.72 -3.92
#